data_AF-A0A1Q7GUC6-F1
#
_entry.id   AF-A0A1Q7GUC6-F1
#
_cell.length_a   1.000
_cell.length_b   1.000
_cell.length_c   1.000
_cell.angle_alpha   90.00
_cell.angle_beta   90.00
_cell.angle_gamma   90.00
#
_symmetry.space_group_name_H-M   'P 1'
#
loop_
_entity.id
_entity.type
_entity.pdbx_description
1 polymer ?
#
loop_
_entity_poly.entity_id
_entity_poly.type
_entity_poly.pdbx_seq_one_letter_code
_entity_poly.pdbx_strand_id
1 'polypeptide(L)'
;MDVIVTGTGGKVKIASAQVVLSHIELKSDAACTTDENDDAKDANEADDATDPADASEPSADTNDEHDCEVHLDPVLVDLPMDGTTKVILDALVPAGSYSGLRAKLEPVESDDNGSSAFLAAHPDFADVSVKVVGVFTDAGGADHAFTFTSKVEAELSVNFASPVTVDANSKNLTVDVNVGTWFLDAAGAIIDPTNAANQETIEKAIRASLSAFEDDDHDGHDDHNETPEGGH
;
A
#
# COMPACT_ATOMS: atom_id res chain seq x y z
N MET A 1 -15.21 -9.15 15.45
CA MET A 1 -16.39 -9.04 14.56
C MET A 1 -16.06 -9.88 13.34
N ASP A 2 -17.05 -10.44 12.64
CA ASP A 2 -16.79 -11.31 11.49
C ASP A 2 -17.51 -10.73 10.27
N VAL A 3 -16.88 -10.75 9.09
CA VAL A 3 -17.53 -10.40 7.82
C VAL A 3 -18.26 -11.65 7.31
N ILE A 4 -19.56 -11.53 7.05
CA ILE A 4 -20.38 -12.63 6.53
C ILE A 4 -20.80 -12.29 5.11
N VAL A 5 -20.30 -13.07 4.16
CA VAL A 5 -20.63 -12.99 2.74
C VAL A 5 -21.63 -14.10 2.43
N THR A 6 -22.77 -13.76 1.83
CA THR A 6 -23.80 -14.73 1.44
C THR A 6 -24.12 -14.59 -0.04
N GLY A 7 -24.31 -15.71 -0.72
CA GLY A 7 -24.66 -15.71 -2.14
C GLY A 7 -25.15 -17.06 -2.61
N THR A 8 -25.37 -17.21 -3.91
CA THR A 8 -25.69 -18.51 -4.49
C THR A 8 -24.52 -19.46 -4.26
N GLY A 9 -24.77 -20.67 -3.75
CA GLY A 9 -23.73 -21.67 -3.49
C GLY A 9 -23.27 -21.79 -2.05
N GLY A 10 -23.63 -20.87 -1.16
CA GLY A 10 -23.31 -20.98 0.28
C GLY A 10 -23.16 -19.65 1.00
N LYS A 11 -22.31 -19.64 2.02
CA LYS A 11 -21.87 -18.43 2.74
C LYS A 11 -20.41 -18.57 3.15
N VAL A 12 -19.69 -17.45 3.20
CA VAL A 12 -18.32 -17.38 3.73
C VAL A 12 -18.34 -16.47 4.94
N LYS A 13 -17.90 -17.00 6.07
CA LYS A 13 -17.66 -16.24 7.29
C LYS A 13 -16.16 -16.00 7.42
N ILE A 14 -15.75 -14.75 7.36
CA ILE A 14 -14.36 -14.31 7.46
C ILE A 14 -14.13 -13.85 8.89
N ALA A 15 -13.20 -14.53 9.58
CA ALA A 15 -12.86 -14.24 10.97
C ALA A 15 -11.65 -13.29 11.07
N SER A 16 -10.72 -13.38 10.11
CA SER A 16 -9.59 -12.47 9.98
C SER A 16 -9.12 -12.43 8.55
N ALA A 17 -8.71 -11.25 8.08
CA ALA A 17 -7.98 -11.08 6.84
C ALA A 17 -6.77 -10.18 7.11
N GLN A 18 -5.62 -10.61 6.60
CA GLN A 18 -4.35 -9.94 6.79
C GLN A 18 -3.68 -9.81 5.44
N VAL A 19 -3.08 -8.65 5.19
CA VAL A 19 -2.35 -8.35 3.96
C VAL A 19 -0.97 -7.79 4.29
N VAL A 20 -0.02 -8.07 3.41
CA VAL A 20 1.32 -7.52 3.48
C VAL A 20 1.40 -6.33 2.52
N LEU A 21 1.93 -5.22 3.02
CA LEU A 21 2.35 -4.11 2.18
C LEU A 21 3.88 -4.04 2.21
N SER A 22 4.50 -4.06 1.04
CA SER A 22 5.93 -3.85 0.83
C SER A 22 6.14 -2.64 -0.09
N HIS A 23 7.40 -2.27 -0.32
CA HIS A 23 7.75 -1.13 -1.19
C HIS A 23 6.94 0.13 -0.83
N ILE A 24 6.85 0.42 0.46
CA ILE A 24 6.07 1.55 0.94
C ILE A 24 6.93 2.79 0.80
N GLU A 25 6.49 3.71 -0.03
CA GLU A 25 7.16 4.95 -0.36
C GLU A 25 6.23 6.12 -0.02
N LEU A 26 6.74 7.11 0.69
CA LEU A 26 6.00 8.29 1.08
C LEU A 26 6.68 9.52 0.47
N LYS A 27 5.97 10.21 -0.41
CA LYS A 27 6.48 11.45 -1.00
C LYS A 27 6.31 12.58 0.00
N SER A 28 7.41 13.11 0.53
CA SER A 28 7.33 14.24 1.46
C SER A 28 7.03 15.56 0.75
N ASP A 29 6.28 16.44 1.41
CA ASP A 29 5.98 17.79 0.93
C ASP A 29 7.08 18.81 1.29
N ALA A 30 7.89 18.49 2.30
CA ALA A 30 9.03 19.32 2.67
C ALA A 30 10.12 19.22 1.60
N ALA A 31 10.60 20.36 1.09
CA ALA A 31 11.91 20.40 0.45
C ALA A 31 12.91 19.78 1.43
N CYS A 32 13.58 18.70 1.02
CA CYS A 32 14.64 18.07 1.79
C CYS A 32 15.53 19.20 2.32
N THR A 33 15.50 19.44 3.63
CA THR A 33 16.51 20.32 4.22
C THR A 33 17.80 19.57 4.01
N THR A 34 18.55 19.95 2.98
CA THR A 34 19.96 19.64 2.90
C THR A 34 20.49 19.98 4.28
N ASP A 35 21.03 18.97 4.98
CA ASP A 35 21.71 19.20 6.24
C ASP A 35 22.64 20.40 6.01
N GLU A 36 22.35 21.51 6.69
CA GLU A 36 23.24 22.65 6.76
C GLU A 36 24.49 22.21 7.54
N ASN A 37 25.35 21.38 6.94
CA ASN A 37 26.66 20.99 7.49
C ASN A 37 27.47 20.19 6.45
N ASP A 38 27.98 20.85 5.41
CA ASP A 38 29.31 20.48 4.89
C ASP A 38 30.08 21.57 4.12
N ASP A 39 29.70 22.84 4.22
CA ASP A 39 30.54 23.95 3.75
C ASP A 39 31.35 24.58 4.89
N ALA A 40 32.17 23.76 5.54
CA ALA A 40 33.21 24.21 6.46
C ALA A 40 34.60 23.77 5.99
N LYS A 41 35.00 24.17 4.78
CA LYS A 41 36.41 24.26 4.34
C LYS A 41 36.51 25.38 3.30
N ASP A 42 37.43 26.31 3.31
CA ASP A 42 38.50 26.73 4.20
C ASP A 42 38.90 28.11 3.64
N ALA A 43 39.01 29.11 4.49
CA ALA A 43 39.44 30.44 4.07
C ALA A 43 40.97 30.46 3.99
N ASN A 44 41.53 30.61 2.79
CA ASN A 44 42.85 31.23 2.65
C ASN A 44 43.02 31.96 1.32
N GLU A 45 43.36 33.24 1.44
CA GLU A 45 43.72 34.19 0.39
C GLU A 45 45.00 33.75 -0.35
N ALA A 46 45.07 34.01 -1.67
CA ALA A 46 46.14 34.79 -2.32
C ALA A 46 46.08 34.75 -3.87
N ASP A 47 46.25 35.95 -4.45
CA ASP A 47 46.80 36.31 -5.77
C ASP A 47 47.58 35.22 -6.53
N ASP A 48 47.35 35.08 -7.84
CA ASP A 48 48.31 35.41 -8.93
C ASP A 48 47.88 34.79 -10.28
N ALA A 49 48.05 35.55 -11.35
CA ALA A 49 47.60 35.20 -12.69
C ALA A 49 48.65 34.42 -13.48
N THR A 50 48.36 33.20 -13.97
CA THR A 50 48.91 32.66 -15.23
C THR A 50 48.13 31.43 -15.75
N ASP A 51 47.69 31.50 -17.02
CA ASP A 51 47.26 30.40 -17.92
C ASP A 51 48.45 29.40 -18.17
N PRO A 52 48.32 28.11 -18.59
CA PRO A 52 47.23 27.50 -19.38
C PRO A 52 46.83 26.02 -19.10
N ALA A 53 45.74 25.62 -19.75
CA ALA A 53 45.41 24.26 -20.23
C ALA A 53 45.10 23.14 -19.21
N ASP A 54 43.80 22.86 -19.03
CA ASP A 54 43.25 21.52 -19.27
C ASP A 54 41.72 21.64 -19.43
N ALA A 55 41.21 21.33 -20.62
CA ALA A 55 39.78 21.31 -20.89
C ALA A 55 39.18 20.04 -20.29
N SER A 56 39.02 20.01 -18.97
CA SER A 56 38.13 19.09 -18.29
C SER A 56 36.75 19.75 -18.25
N GLU A 57 35.88 19.29 -19.16
CA GLU A 57 34.48 19.68 -19.17
C GLU A 57 33.88 19.40 -17.79
N PRO A 58 33.23 20.37 -17.12
CA PRO A 58 32.40 20.03 -15.99
C PRO A 58 31.19 19.29 -16.55
N SER A 59 31.22 17.97 -16.53
CA SER A 59 30.00 17.17 -16.47
C SER A 59 29.31 17.57 -15.17
N ALA A 60 28.51 18.63 -15.22
CA ALA A 60 27.51 18.94 -14.22
C ALA A 60 26.39 17.91 -14.37
N ASP A 61 26.71 16.67 -14.01
CA ASP A 61 25.78 15.58 -13.77
C ASP A 61 25.57 15.56 -12.26
N THR A 62 24.63 16.38 -11.80
CA THR A 62 23.89 16.22 -10.54
C THR A 62 22.63 17.09 -10.68
N ASN A 63 21.77 16.72 -11.62
CA ASN A 63 20.36 17.02 -11.44
C ASN A 63 19.77 15.84 -10.64
N ASP A 64 20.36 15.56 -9.49
CA ASP A 64 19.71 14.83 -8.41
C ASP A 64 18.60 15.78 -7.92
N GLU A 65 17.51 15.78 -8.67
CA GLU A 65 16.20 16.07 -8.10
C GLU A 65 16.09 15.17 -6.87
N HIS A 66 16.41 15.74 -5.71
CA HIS A 66 16.26 15.09 -4.41
C HIS A 66 14.79 14.72 -4.28
N ASP A 67 14.43 13.53 -4.74
CA ASP A 67 13.11 12.97 -4.55
C ASP A 67 13.04 12.66 -3.06
N CYS A 68 12.35 13.54 -2.33
CA CYS A 68 12.25 13.50 -0.88
C CYS A 68 11.28 12.39 -0.48
N GLU A 69 11.63 11.15 -0.80
CA GLU A 69 10.83 9.96 -0.60
C GLU A 69 11.31 9.20 0.62
N VAL A 70 10.37 8.84 1.50
CA VAL A 70 10.64 8.05 2.70
C VAL A 70 10.23 6.61 2.43
N HIS A 71 11.21 5.70 2.43
CA HIS A 71 10.97 4.26 2.32
C HIS A 71 10.72 3.64 3.69
N LEU A 72 9.64 2.86 3.80
CA LEU A 72 9.32 2.09 5.01
C LEU A 72 9.55 0.60 4.79
N ASP A 73 9.88 -0.10 5.88
CA ASP A 73 9.98 -1.54 5.90
C ASP A 73 8.61 -2.20 5.63
N PRO A 74 8.59 -3.44 5.09
CA PRO A 74 7.36 -4.19 4.89
C PRO A 74 6.56 -4.35 6.19
N VAL A 75 5.24 -4.30 6.06
CA VAL A 75 4.34 -4.31 7.21
C VAL A 75 3.14 -5.22 7.01
N LEU A 76 2.71 -5.84 8.11
CA LEU A 76 1.52 -6.65 8.17
C LEU A 76 0.34 -5.78 8.60
N VAL A 77 -0.70 -5.78 7.79
CA VAL A 77 -1.91 -5.00 8.00
C VAL A 77 -3.07 -5.95 8.30
N ASP A 78 -3.67 -5.79 9.48
CA ASP A 78 -4.93 -6.45 9.83
C ASP A 78 -6.10 -5.65 9.26
N LEU A 79 -6.91 -6.30 8.42
CA LEU A 79 -8.08 -5.65 7.83
C LEU A 79 -9.25 -5.61 8.83
N PRO A 80 -10.01 -4.51 8.87
CA PRO A 80 -11.18 -4.38 9.72
C PRO A 80 -12.27 -5.41 9.31
N MET A 81 -12.73 -6.20 10.29
CA MET A 81 -13.79 -7.20 10.07
C MET A 81 -15.19 -6.68 10.45
N ASP A 82 -15.31 -5.39 10.76
CA ASP A 82 -16.57 -4.70 11.05
C ASP A 82 -17.34 -4.30 9.78
N GLY A 83 -16.82 -4.63 8.59
CA GLY A 83 -17.44 -4.34 7.31
C GLY A 83 -17.17 -2.92 6.82
N THR A 84 -16.37 -2.14 7.55
CA THR A 84 -15.71 -0.98 6.99
C THR A 84 -14.66 -1.43 5.99
N THR A 85 -14.52 -0.67 4.92
CA THR A 85 -13.49 -0.87 3.90
C THR A 85 -12.23 -0.06 4.22
N LYS A 86 -12.27 0.80 5.24
CA LYS A 86 -11.24 1.80 5.54
C LYS A 86 -10.16 1.25 6.47
N VAL A 87 -8.94 1.10 5.97
CA VAL A 87 -7.75 0.70 6.74
C VAL A 87 -6.95 1.94 7.12
N ILE A 88 -6.60 2.07 8.40
CA ILE A 88 -5.84 3.20 8.94
C ILE A 88 -4.36 2.82 9.10
N LEU A 89 -3.46 3.53 8.43
CA LEU A 89 -2.01 3.24 8.41
C LEU A 89 -1.17 4.14 9.34
N ASP A 90 -1.75 5.09 10.05
CA ASP A 90 -0.99 6.14 10.77
C ASP A 90 0.01 5.62 11.82
N ALA A 91 -0.23 4.44 12.39
CA ALA A 91 0.70 3.85 13.37
C ALA A 91 2.01 3.35 12.74
N LEU A 92 2.01 3.20 11.41
CA LEU A 92 3.10 2.63 10.63
C LEU A 92 3.89 3.70 9.87
N VAL A 93 3.28 4.87 9.68
CA VAL A 93 3.89 6.00 8.98
C VAL A 93 4.54 6.96 9.97
N PRO A 94 5.83 7.29 9.82
CA PRO A 94 6.49 8.30 10.64
C PRO A 94 5.77 9.65 10.56
N ALA A 95 5.76 10.38 11.68
CA ALA A 95 5.18 11.72 11.70
C ALA A 95 5.89 12.64 10.70
N GLY A 96 5.12 13.30 9.83
CA GLY A 96 5.64 14.07 8.69
C GLY A 96 4.53 14.64 7.83
N SER A 97 4.89 15.46 6.84
CA SER A 97 3.96 15.96 5.83
C SER A 97 4.24 15.31 4.49
N TYR A 98 3.23 14.64 3.93
CA TYR A 98 3.36 13.84 2.72
C TYR A 98 2.35 14.27 1.66
N SER A 99 2.79 14.33 0.41
CA SER A 99 2.00 14.65 -0.78
C SER A 99 1.57 13.41 -1.57
N GLY A 100 2.04 12.22 -1.17
CA GLY A 100 1.56 10.96 -1.73
C GLY A 100 2.06 9.73 -0.97
N LEU A 101 1.40 8.61 -1.18
CA LEU A 101 1.79 7.28 -0.73
C LEU A 101 1.80 6.34 -1.93
N ARG A 102 2.86 5.57 -2.05
CA ARG A 102 2.91 4.37 -2.87
C ARG A 102 3.20 3.16 -1.99
N ALA A 103 2.56 2.04 -2.28
CA ALA A 103 2.83 0.76 -1.64
C ALA A 103 2.50 -0.35 -2.62
N LYS A 104 3.05 -1.54 -2.39
CA LYS A 104 2.68 -2.74 -3.13
C LYS A 104 2.16 -3.79 -2.19
N LEU A 105 1.03 -4.37 -2.53
CA LEU A 105 0.57 -5.61 -1.94
C LEU A 105 1.23 -6.73 -2.73
N GLU A 106 2.31 -7.29 -2.20
CA GLU A 106 3.04 -8.42 -2.79
C GLU A 106 3.74 -9.21 -1.68
N PRO A 107 4.18 -10.45 -1.93
CA PRO A 107 4.97 -11.20 -0.97
C PRO A 107 6.28 -10.44 -0.66
N VAL A 108 6.75 -10.50 0.58
CA VAL A 108 8.03 -9.87 0.92
C VAL A 108 9.17 -10.65 0.27
N GLU A 109 9.92 -9.98 -0.61
CA GLU A 109 11.10 -10.58 -1.23
C GLU A 109 12.26 -10.57 -0.22
N SER A 110 13.13 -11.59 -0.29
CA SER A 110 14.19 -11.77 0.72
C SER A 110 15.34 -10.76 0.59
N ASP A 111 15.39 -10.04 -0.52
CA ASP A 111 16.36 -8.99 -0.84
C ASP A 111 15.84 -7.57 -0.58
N ASP A 112 14.56 -7.41 -0.23
CA ASP A 112 13.99 -6.13 0.17
C ASP A 112 14.59 -5.65 1.49
N ASN A 113 14.69 -4.33 1.65
CA ASN A 113 15.05 -3.74 2.94
C ASN A 113 13.97 -4.08 4.00
N GLY A 114 14.38 -4.39 5.22
CA GLY A 114 13.45 -4.79 6.30
C GLY A 114 12.87 -6.21 6.19
N SER A 115 13.03 -6.89 5.05
CA SER A 115 12.47 -8.24 4.80
C SER A 115 12.87 -9.27 5.85
N SER A 116 14.13 -9.29 6.26
CA SER A 116 14.65 -10.25 7.24
C SER A 116 13.99 -10.10 8.62
N ALA A 117 13.75 -8.86 9.06
CA ALA A 117 13.07 -8.58 10.33
C ALA A 117 11.58 -8.93 10.24
N PHE A 118 10.95 -8.56 9.12
CA PHE A 118 9.55 -8.90 8.84
C PHE A 118 9.31 -10.41 8.84
N LEU A 119 10.08 -11.16 8.05
CA LEU A 119 9.94 -12.61 7.92
C LEU A 119 10.29 -13.35 9.21
N ALA A 120 11.19 -12.81 10.04
CA ALA A 120 11.46 -13.35 11.37
C ALA A 120 10.27 -13.16 12.33
N ALA A 121 9.56 -12.04 12.24
CA ALA A 121 8.36 -11.76 13.03
C ALA A 121 7.11 -12.49 12.49
N HIS A 122 7.03 -12.69 11.18
CA HIS A 122 5.87 -13.18 10.44
C HIS A 122 6.24 -14.33 9.48
N PRO A 123 6.70 -15.49 10.00
CA PRO A 123 7.14 -16.61 9.16
C PRO A 123 6.02 -17.20 8.29
N ASP A 124 4.76 -17.03 8.69
CA ASP A 124 3.58 -17.45 7.92
C ASP A 124 3.40 -16.67 6.60
N PHE A 125 4.10 -15.54 6.45
CA PHE A 125 4.06 -14.67 5.28
C PHE A 125 5.29 -14.82 4.37
N ALA A 126 6.09 -15.86 4.59
CA ALA A 126 7.12 -16.25 3.64
C ALA A 126 6.45 -16.63 2.32
N ASP A 127 6.68 -15.82 1.27
CA ASP A 127 6.12 -16.04 -0.06
C ASP A 127 4.57 -16.03 -0.08
N VAL A 128 3.96 -15.19 0.78
CA VAL A 128 2.50 -14.98 0.87
C VAL A 128 2.26 -13.49 1.12
N SER A 129 1.32 -12.90 0.40
CA SER A 129 0.92 -11.49 0.59
C SER A 129 -0.45 -11.34 1.23
N VAL A 130 -1.33 -12.35 1.09
CA VAL A 130 -2.69 -12.33 1.65
C VAL A 130 -2.94 -13.60 2.43
N LYS A 131 -3.47 -13.45 3.65
CA LYS A 131 -3.92 -14.57 4.49
C LYS A 131 -5.31 -14.29 5.01
N VAL A 132 -6.24 -15.22 4.77
CA VAL A 132 -7.62 -15.13 5.23
C VAL A 132 -7.98 -16.40 5.98
N VAL A 133 -8.58 -16.24 7.16
CA VAL A 133 -9.06 -17.35 7.98
C VAL A 133 -10.57 -17.22 8.14
N GLY A 134 -11.28 -18.33 7.91
CA GLY A 134 -12.72 -18.31 7.94
C GLY A 134 -13.36 -19.69 7.90
N VAL A 135 -14.68 -19.68 7.74
CA VAL A 135 -15.52 -20.87 7.56
C VAL A 135 -16.38 -20.66 6.32
N PHE A 136 -16.27 -21.58 5.37
CA PHE A 136 -17.18 -21.67 4.23
C PHE A 136 -18.29 -22.66 4.57
N THR A 137 -19.54 -22.25 4.45
CA THR A 137 -20.68 -23.17 4.55
C THR A 137 -21.22 -23.41 3.16
N ASP A 138 -21.22 -24.66 2.73
CA ASP A 138 -21.73 -25.05 1.42
C ASP A 138 -23.26 -24.94 1.30
N ALA A 139 -23.79 -25.13 0.09
CA ALA A 139 -25.22 -25.11 -0.16
C ALA A 139 -26.02 -26.21 0.59
N GLY A 140 -25.34 -27.28 1.02
CA GLY A 140 -25.91 -28.34 1.87
C GLY A 140 -25.95 -27.97 3.35
N GLY A 141 -25.35 -26.85 3.74
CA GLY A 141 -25.28 -26.36 5.11
C GLY A 141 -24.12 -26.94 5.93
N ALA A 142 -23.15 -27.62 5.31
CA ALA A 142 -21.98 -28.12 6.00
C ALA A 142 -20.88 -27.06 6.07
N ASP A 143 -20.25 -26.93 7.23
CA ASP A 143 -19.20 -25.97 7.50
C ASP A 143 -17.81 -26.56 7.22
N HIS A 144 -16.99 -25.79 6.51
CA HIS A 144 -15.63 -26.10 6.12
C HIS A 144 -14.72 -24.96 6.58
N ALA A 145 -13.93 -25.21 7.64
CA ALA A 145 -12.91 -24.25 8.06
C ALA A 145 -11.81 -24.17 7.00
N PHE A 146 -11.35 -22.96 6.70
CA PHE A 146 -10.32 -22.74 5.70
C PHE A 146 -9.28 -21.71 6.16
N THR A 147 -8.10 -21.83 5.59
CA THR A 147 -7.06 -20.80 5.60
C THR A 147 -6.64 -20.61 4.16
N PHE A 148 -7.02 -19.47 3.60
CA PHE A 148 -6.68 -19.09 2.24
C PHE A 148 -5.40 -18.25 2.30
N THR A 149 -4.37 -18.67 1.58
CA THR A 149 -3.11 -17.92 1.43
C THR A 149 -2.82 -17.75 -0.03
N SER A 150 -2.41 -16.55 -0.44
CA SER A 150 -2.10 -16.25 -1.82
C SER A 150 -0.99 -15.21 -1.97
N LYS A 151 -0.38 -15.21 -3.15
CA LYS A 151 0.64 -14.30 -3.65
C LYS A 151 -0.01 -13.27 -4.57
N VAL A 152 -0.95 -12.51 -4.02
CA VAL A 152 -1.55 -11.40 -4.76
C VAL A 152 -0.50 -10.31 -4.93
N GLU A 153 -0.40 -9.78 -6.14
CA GLU A 153 0.40 -8.61 -6.49
C GLU A 153 -0.55 -7.48 -6.92
N ALA A 154 -0.47 -6.32 -6.27
CA ALA A 154 -1.20 -5.12 -6.63
C ALA A 154 -0.40 -3.87 -6.22
N GLU A 155 -0.46 -2.82 -7.03
CA GLU A 155 0.13 -1.52 -6.67
C GLU A 155 -0.96 -0.60 -6.12
N LEU A 156 -0.66 0.02 -4.99
CA LEU A 156 -1.45 1.05 -4.35
C LEU A 156 -0.70 2.37 -4.52
N SER A 157 -1.29 3.35 -5.19
CA SER A 157 -0.70 4.68 -5.31
C SER A 157 -1.79 5.73 -5.12
N VAL A 158 -1.56 6.65 -4.19
CA VAL A 158 -2.42 7.81 -3.95
C VAL A 158 -1.56 9.06 -3.93
N ASN A 159 -1.95 10.05 -4.73
CA ASN A 159 -1.47 11.41 -4.59
C ASN A 159 -2.50 12.19 -3.80
N PHE A 160 -2.07 12.98 -2.83
CA PHE A 160 -2.98 13.84 -2.07
C PHE A 160 -3.02 15.20 -2.76
N ALA A 161 -4.22 15.74 -3.00
CA ALA A 161 -4.32 17.09 -3.59
C ALA A 161 -3.82 18.17 -2.61
N SER A 162 -3.89 17.89 -1.31
CA SER A 162 -3.29 18.69 -0.24
C SER A 162 -2.34 17.84 0.62
N PRO A 163 -1.18 18.38 1.04
CA PRO A 163 -0.25 17.64 1.89
C PRO A 163 -0.91 17.15 3.19
N VAL A 164 -0.83 15.85 3.42
CA VAL A 164 -1.35 15.21 4.61
C VAL A 164 -0.30 15.27 5.71
N THR A 165 -0.64 15.85 6.86
CA THR A 165 0.20 15.78 8.06
C THR A 165 -0.17 14.54 8.84
N VAL A 166 0.83 13.66 9.05
CA VAL A 166 0.76 12.51 9.94
C VAL A 166 1.39 12.92 11.28
N ASP A 167 0.63 12.83 12.36
CA ASP A 167 1.05 13.03 13.75
C ASP A 167 0.33 12.04 14.68
N ALA A 168 0.71 12.01 15.97
CA ALA A 168 0.17 11.06 16.96
C ALA A 168 -1.35 11.15 17.19
N ASN A 169 -2.02 12.17 16.65
CA ASN A 169 -3.46 12.41 16.78
C ASN A 169 -4.19 12.47 15.41
N SER A 170 -3.47 12.43 14.29
CA SER A 170 -4.06 12.50 12.97
C SER A 170 -4.48 11.11 12.47
N LYS A 171 -5.65 11.02 11.81
CA LYS A 171 -6.14 9.81 11.15
C LYS A 171 -6.37 10.09 9.67
N ASN A 172 -5.29 10.19 8.92
CA ASN A 172 -5.36 10.84 7.60
C ASN A 172 -4.96 9.92 6.44
N LEU A 173 -4.44 8.72 6.71
CA LEU A 173 -4.14 7.75 5.66
C LEU A 173 -5.11 6.58 5.69
N THR A 174 -6.07 6.60 4.76
CA THR A 174 -7.11 5.57 4.62
C THR A 174 -6.97 4.84 3.29
N VAL A 175 -6.95 3.51 3.32
CA VAL A 175 -7.02 2.67 2.12
C VAL A 175 -8.35 1.93 2.10
N ASP A 176 -9.05 1.95 0.96
CA ASP A 176 -10.29 1.19 0.77
C ASP A 176 -9.99 -0.24 0.35
N VAL A 177 -10.42 -1.20 1.16
CA VAL A 177 -10.28 -2.63 0.93
C VAL A 177 -11.60 -3.33 1.29
N ASN A 178 -12.36 -3.73 0.27
CA ASN A 178 -13.62 -4.44 0.50
C ASN A 178 -13.43 -5.96 0.59
N VAL A 179 -13.23 -6.46 1.81
CA VAL A 179 -13.08 -7.90 2.09
C VAL A 179 -14.33 -8.72 1.75
N GLY A 180 -15.51 -8.08 1.74
CA GLY A 180 -16.79 -8.73 1.46
C GLY A 180 -16.94 -9.23 0.01
N THR A 181 -16.11 -8.76 -0.91
CA THR A 181 -16.17 -9.13 -2.33
C THR A 181 -15.19 -10.24 -2.73
N TRP A 182 -14.22 -10.58 -1.87
CA TRP A 182 -13.10 -11.47 -2.21
C TRP A 182 -13.53 -12.90 -2.57
N PHE A 183 -14.62 -13.39 -1.99
CA PHE A 183 -15.15 -14.73 -2.22
C PHE A 183 -16.45 -14.71 -3.03
N LEU A 184 -16.63 -13.68 -3.85
CA LEU A 184 -17.74 -13.57 -4.80
C LEU A 184 -17.23 -13.60 -6.24
N ASP A 185 -17.96 -14.28 -7.11
CA ASP A 185 -17.73 -14.17 -8.55
C ASP A 185 -18.39 -12.90 -9.13
N ALA A 186 -18.15 -12.66 -10.41
CA ALA A 186 -18.72 -11.50 -11.12
C ALA A 186 -20.27 -11.47 -11.16
N ALA A 187 -20.93 -12.60 -10.87
CA ALA A 187 -22.38 -12.71 -10.79
C ALA A 187 -22.90 -12.62 -9.34
N GLY A 188 -22.01 -12.49 -8.34
CA GLY A 188 -22.35 -12.46 -6.92
C GLY A 188 -22.60 -13.85 -6.30
N ALA A 189 -22.16 -14.94 -6.95
CA ALA A 189 -22.18 -16.27 -6.35
C ALA A 189 -20.95 -16.49 -5.47
N ILE A 190 -21.09 -17.33 -4.43
CA ILE A 190 -20.00 -17.64 -3.52
C ILE A 190 -19.00 -18.55 -4.22
N ILE A 191 -17.73 -18.14 -4.16
CA ILE A 191 -16.60 -18.93 -4.57
C ILE A 191 -16.11 -19.73 -3.35
N ASP A 192 -16.01 -21.06 -3.50
CA ASP A 192 -15.51 -21.94 -2.44
C ASP A 192 -13.99 -21.74 -2.24
N PRO A 193 -13.54 -21.21 -1.08
CA PRO A 193 -12.13 -20.97 -0.80
C PRO A 193 -11.33 -22.23 -0.49
N THR A 194 -11.98 -23.36 -0.25
CA THR A 194 -11.33 -24.65 0.01
C THR A 194 -10.91 -25.37 -1.28
N ASN A 195 -11.45 -24.92 -2.42
CA ASN A 195 -11.16 -25.48 -3.72
C ASN A 195 -10.01 -24.72 -4.40
N ALA A 196 -8.86 -25.36 -4.57
CA ALA A 196 -7.69 -24.76 -5.20
C ALA A 196 -7.93 -24.28 -6.65
N ALA A 197 -8.91 -24.84 -7.37
CA ALA A 197 -9.26 -24.38 -8.71
C ALA A 197 -9.83 -22.95 -8.74
N ASN A 198 -10.30 -22.45 -7.58
CA ASN A 198 -10.85 -21.12 -7.44
C ASN A 198 -9.81 -20.05 -7.09
N GLN A 199 -8.55 -20.46 -6.87
CA GLN A 199 -7.49 -19.57 -6.38
C GLN A 199 -7.33 -18.32 -7.27
N GLU A 200 -7.18 -18.50 -8.58
CA GLU A 200 -7.00 -17.37 -9.51
C GLU A 200 -8.20 -16.40 -9.52
N THR A 201 -9.41 -16.93 -9.37
CA THR A 201 -10.63 -16.10 -9.32
C THR A 201 -10.68 -15.27 -8.04
N ILE A 202 -10.34 -15.87 -6.90
CA ILE A 202 -10.28 -15.18 -5.59
C ILE A 202 -9.17 -14.11 -5.63
N GLU A 203 -8.00 -14.43 -6.17
CA GLU A 203 -6.90 -13.48 -6.35
C GLU A 203 -7.31 -12.28 -7.20
N LYS A 204 -8.05 -12.52 -8.28
CA LYS A 204 -8.60 -11.45 -9.11
C LYS A 204 -9.62 -10.60 -8.37
N ALA A 205 -10.48 -11.21 -7.55
CA ALA A 205 -11.45 -10.47 -6.74
C ALA A 205 -10.76 -9.62 -5.67
N ILE A 206 -9.70 -10.14 -5.03
CA ILE A 206 -8.86 -9.37 -4.10
C ILE A 206 -8.25 -8.18 -4.82
N ARG A 207 -7.59 -8.38 -5.99
CA ARG A 207 -7.05 -7.27 -6.79
C ARG A 207 -8.10 -6.23 -7.17
N ALA A 208 -9.30 -6.67 -7.55
CA ALA A 208 -10.40 -5.77 -7.90
C ALA A 208 -10.99 -5.03 -6.69
N SER A 209 -10.82 -5.56 -5.48
CA SER A 209 -11.26 -4.89 -4.24
C SER A 209 -10.31 -3.79 -3.78
N LEU A 210 -9.06 -3.83 -4.26
CA LEU A 210 -8.04 -2.84 -3.97
C LEU A 210 -8.17 -1.74 -5.02
N SER A 211 -8.78 -0.64 -4.63
CA SER A 211 -8.78 0.57 -5.45
C SER A 211 -8.34 1.74 -4.58
N ALA A 212 -7.23 2.39 -4.95
CA ALA A 212 -6.82 3.67 -4.36
C ALA A 212 -7.51 4.79 -5.15
N PHE A 213 -8.20 5.69 -4.46
CA PHE A 213 -8.80 6.89 -5.06
C PHE A 213 -8.41 8.12 -4.22
N GLU A 214 -8.41 9.31 -4.84
CA GLU A 214 -8.26 10.61 -4.17
C GLU A 214 -9.60 10.93 -3.47
N ASP A 215 -9.58 11.06 -2.13
CA ASP A 215 -10.74 11.29 -1.23
C ASP A 215 -10.43 12.56 -0.40
N ASP A 216 -10.47 13.73 -1.06
CA ASP A 216 -10.09 15.03 -0.49
C ASP A 216 -11.07 15.48 0.60
N ASP A 217 -12.34 15.06 0.54
CA ASP A 217 -13.37 15.40 1.52
C ASP A 217 -13.59 14.36 2.63
N HIS A 218 -12.82 13.25 2.59
CA HIS A 218 -12.80 12.17 3.56
C HIS A 218 -14.13 11.41 3.70
N ASP A 219 -15.01 11.43 2.70
CA ASP A 219 -16.29 10.74 2.73
C ASP A 219 -16.21 9.26 2.28
N GLY A 220 -15.11 8.85 1.65
CA GLY A 220 -14.95 7.51 1.08
C GLY A 220 -15.55 7.32 -0.30
N HIS A 221 -15.64 8.38 -1.10
CA HIS A 221 -15.94 8.36 -2.51
C HIS A 221 -14.79 8.94 -3.33
N ASP A 222 -14.72 8.51 -4.59
CA ASP A 222 -13.77 9.05 -5.57
C ASP A 222 -14.26 10.44 -6.02
N ASP A 223 -13.48 11.47 -5.71
CA ASP A 223 -13.78 12.86 -6.08
C ASP A 223 -13.65 13.14 -7.59
N HIS A 224 -13.19 12.16 -8.39
CA HIS A 224 -12.97 12.34 -9.82
C HIS A 224 -14.13 11.98 -10.77
N ASN A 225 -15.34 11.74 -10.28
CA ASN A 225 -16.48 11.56 -11.18
C ASN A 225 -17.24 12.87 -11.48
N GLU A 226 -16.55 13.85 -12.10
CA GLU A 226 -17.26 14.85 -12.92
C GLU A 226 -17.71 14.20 -14.24
N THR A 227 -18.91 13.60 -14.21
CA THR A 227 -19.72 13.40 -15.41
C THR A 227 -19.91 14.72 -16.17
N PRO A 228 -19.67 14.79 -17.49
CA PRO A 228 -20.44 15.70 -18.33
C PRO A 228 -21.72 14.98 -18.75
N GLU A 229 -22.78 15.10 -17.94
CA GLU A 229 -24.14 14.93 -18.46
C GLU A 229 -24.50 16.12 -19.37
N GLY A 230 -24.94 15.82 -20.59
CA GLY A 230 -26.00 16.58 -21.24
C GLY A 230 -25.62 17.56 -22.34
N GLY A 231 -25.87 17.15 -23.59
CA GLY A 231 -26.07 18.06 -24.72
C GLY A 231 -26.97 17.39 -25.77
N HIS A 232 -28.23 17.82 -25.81
CA HIS A 232 -29.29 17.42 -26.75
C HIS A 232 -28.93 17.54 -28.24
#